data_AF-A0A0C3P3E0-F1
#
_entry.id   AF-A0A0C3P3E0-F1
#
_cell.length_a   1.000
_cell.length_b   1.000
_cell.length_c   1.000
_cell.angle_alpha   90.00
_cell.angle_beta   90.00
_cell.angle_gamma   90.00
#
_symmetry.space_group_name_H-M   'P 1'
#
loop_
_entity.id
_entity.type
_entity.pdbx_description
1 polymer ?
#
loop_
_entity_poly.entity_id
_entity_poly.type
_entity_poly.pdbx_seq_one_letter_code
_entity_poly.pdbx_strand_id
1 'polypeptide(L)'
;IEGQEERIEELRDIHRLESKSQSDQIHKLRAQLDEAEALLKASQNSASHIEAESAKRKAEADRLHSEVEKTKTAVKDEEEKRVKAVSLLKTVRQKLVKAEKERDDATKEVQNLREKQKEELEKDKVEKQKLQDEIRKVNVERETAVQGLKAQFDKEVAGLKEKYEKEILALRGQYELDVITLRSVHSKETETSNSRIADLETSVRILTGEKDDIFDQLQMRQAELESSQSHLESLQSQTVELQYQLREATDRAILLTEELADSRKEHVSRVHGSPPTEEVTRLLSATETKYEARIADLRRQMAAVERERDEAEGLFSKRLAEKATELERLQITVNASTKDRAQDNEAVAALQKEIDNLKETATLREQLIVELQAEAGKITEVEGTAQAQLEEIRSKVATLEHQLEESKVREGQMRAHVKTLREELRKVQSSAALLERQRNPGVGYWAARSDGPVEPRSPTSSMSDLAKDSPSRPSSPSTSRSDEEVNFEYLRNVILQFLEHKEMRPHLIRILSTILRFTPQETRRLIAKV
;
A
#
# COMPACT_ATOMS: atom_id res chain seq x y z
N ILE A 1 -52.53 -214.25 -35.71
CA ILE A 1 -53.04 -212.99 -36.28
C ILE A 1 -52.79 -211.92 -35.23
N GLU A 2 -51.51 -211.57 -35.04
CA GLU A 2 -50.98 -210.91 -33.83
C GLU A 2 -49.94 -209.83 -34.20
N GLY A 3 -49.82 -209.47 -35.49
CA GLY A 3 -48.75 -208.60 -35.99
C GLY A 3 -49.22 -207.27 -36.61
N GLN A 4 -50.48 -206.88 -36.44
CA GLN A 4 -51.01 -205.63 -37.03
C GLN A 4 -51.44 -204.56 -36.00
N GLU A 5 -51.55 -204.87 -34.70
CA GLU A 5 -51.96 -203.89 -33.68
C GLU A 5 -50.77 -203.09 -33.10
N GLU A 6 -49.57 -203.67 -32.94
CA GLU A 6 -48.39 -202.95 -32.41
C GLU A 6 -47.94 -201.79 -33.32
N ARG A 7 -48.14 -201.90 -34.63
CA ARG A 7 -47.69 -200.88 -35.60
C ARG A 7 -48.57 -199.62 -35.62
N ILE A 8 -49.80 -199.70 -35.14
CA ILE A 8 -50.71 -198.54 -35.02
C ILE A 8 -50.45 -197.76 -33.73
N GLU A 9 -49.94 -198.42 -32.69
CA GLU A 9 -49.62 -197.79 -31.41
C GLU A 9 -48.34 -196.94 -31.49
N GLU A 10 -47.30 -197.41 -32.19
CA GLU A 10 -46.06 -196.62 -32.41
C GLU A 10 -46.30 -195.35 -33.23
N LEU A 11 -47.22 -195.37 -34.22
CA LEU A 11 -47.54 -194.19 -35.03
C LEU A 11 -48.26 -193.09 -34.24
N ARG A 12 -49.01 -193.45 -33.19
CA ARG A 12 -49.69 -192.48 -32.32
C ARG A 12 -48.72 -191.77 -31.37
N ASP A 13 -47.68 -192.45 -30.91
CA ASP A 13 -46.67 -191.85 -30.03
C ASP A 13 -45.71 -190.92 -30.78
N ILE A 14 -45.38 -191.22 -32.04
CA ILE A 14 -44.55 -190.33 -32.88
C ILE A 14 -45.26 -188.98 -33.13
N HIS A 15 -46.56 -188.99 -33.47
CA HIS A 15 -47.32 -187.76 -33.70
C HIS A 15 -47.48 -186.89 -32.44
N ARG A 16 -47.51 -187.50 -31.26
CA ARG A 16 -47.67 -186.78 -29.99
C ARG A 16 -46.39 -186.03 -29.59
N LEU A 17 -45.23 -186.62 -29.84
CA LEU A 17 -43.92 -186.00 -29.59
C LEU A 17 -43.64 -184.86 -30.58
N GLU A 18 -44.01 -185.02 -31.85
CA GLU A 18 -43.79 -183.99 -32.87
C GLU A 18 -44.66 -182.75 -32.64
N SER A 19 -45.94 -182.93 -32.25
CA SER A 19 -46.83 -181.82 -31.92
C SER A 19 -46.36 -181.04 -30.67
N LYS A 20 -45.80 -181.73 -29.67
CA LYS A 20 -45.25 -181.08 -28.48
C LYS A 20 -43.98 -180.27 -28.80
N SER A 21 -43.10 -180.81 -29.66
CA SER A 21 -41.89 -180.10 -30.12
C SER A 21 -42.21 -178.84 -30.92
N GLN A 22 -43.24 -178.86 -31.77
CA GLN A 22 -43.63 -177.68 -32.55
C GLN A 22 -44.24 -176.57 -31.67
N SER A 23 -45.04 -176.92 -30.66
CA SER A 23 -45.58 -175.93 -29.71
C SER A 23 -44.50 -175.23 -28.89
N ASP A 24 -43.47 -175.94 -28.42
CA ASP A 24 -42.38 -175.35 -27.64
C ASP A 24 -41.53 -174.37 -28.47
N GLN A 25 -41.35 -174.64 -29.76
CA GLN A 25 -40.60 -173.76 -30.65
C GLN A 25 -41.36 -172.47 -30.97
N ILE A 26 -42.69 -172.53 -31.12
CA ILE A 26 -43.53 -171.34 -31.28
C ILE A 26 -43.51 -170.48 -30.01
N HIS A 27 -43.51 -171.09 -28.82
CA HIS A 27 -43.44 -170.35 -27.56
C HIS A 27 -42.10 -169.62 -27.38
N LYS A 28 -40.98 -170.23 -27.79
CA LYS A 28 -39.65 -169.59 -27.79
C LYS A 28 -39.58 -168.39 -28.72
N LEU A 29 -40.13 -168.50 -29.93
CA LEU A 29 -40.09 -167.40 -30.90
C LEU A 29 -40.94 -166.19 -30.47
N ARG A 30 -42.08 -166.41 -29.80
CA ARG A 30 -42.87 -165.31 -29.23
C ARG A 30 -42.15 -164.60 -28.09
N ALA A 31 -41.51 -165.35 -27.18
CA ALA A 31 -40.71 -164.76 -26.11
C ALA A 31 -39.56 -163.90 -26.65
N GLN A 32 -38.90 -164.35 -27.73
CA GLN A 32 -37.84 -163.58 -28.39
C GLN A 32 -38.37 -162.31 -29.09
N LEU A 33 -39.59 -162.33 -29.62
CA LEU A 33 -40.21 -161.16 -30.22
C LEU A 33 -40.56 -160.10 -29.16
N ASP A 34 -41.16 -160.52 -28.04
CA ASP A 34 -41.51 -159.62 -26.94
C ASP A 34 -40.25 -158.99 -26.31
N GLU A 35 -39.16 -159.76 -26.19
CA GLU A 35 -37.87 -159.27 -25.70
C GLU A 35 -37.23 -158.24 -26.66
N ALA A 36 -37.33 -158.48 -27.98
CA ALA A 36 -36.85 -157.54 -28.99
C ALA A 36 -37.68 -156.24 -29.03
N GLU A 37 -39.01 -156.32 -28.91
CA GLU A 37 -39.86 -155.13 -28.84
C GLU A 37 -39.60 -154.31 -27.56
N ALA A 38 -39.35 -154.98 -26.43
CA ALA A 38 -38.99 -154.32 -25.18
C ALA A 38 -37.65 -153.57 -25.29
N LEU A 39 -36.64 -154.18 -25.90
CA LEU A 39 -35.34 -153.53 -26.14
C LEU A 39 -35.43 -152.34 -27.10
N LEU A 40 -36.29 -152.42 -28.13
CA LEU A 40 -36.45 -151.34 -29.10
C LEU A 40 -37.16 -150.12 -28.48
N LYS A 41 -38.18 -150.34 -27.64
CA LYS A 41 -38.81 -149.27 -26.84
C LYS A 41 -37.83 -148.62 -25.86
N ALA A 42 -36.97 -149.41 -25.21
CA ALA A 42 -35.94 -148.87 -24.30
C ALA A 42 -34.92 -148.00 -25.05
N SER A 43 -34.46 -148.43 -26.23
CA SER A 43 -33.55 -147.66 -27.08
C SER A 43 -34.16 -146.33 -27.55
N GLN A 44 -35.44 -146.34 -27.92
CA GLN A 44 -36.12 -145.13 -28.43
C GLN A 44 -36.34 -144.09 -27.31
N ASN A 45 -36.63 -144.54 -26.09
CA ASN A 45 -36.71 -143.66 -24.91
C ASN A 45 -35.34 -143.13 -24.45
N SER A 46 -34.28 -143.93 -24.59
CA SER A 46 -32.91 -143.48 -24.33
C SER A 46 -32.47 -142.38 -25.31
N ALA A 47 -32.76 -142.56 -26.61
CA ALA A 47 -32.40 -141.59 -27.63
C ALA A 47 -33.09 -140.23 -27.42
N SER A 48 -34.40 -140.23 -27.10
CA SER A 48 -35.14 -138.99 -26.83
C SER A 48 -34.68 -138.28 -25.55
N HIS A 49 -34.28 -139.04 -24.52
CA HIS A 49 -33.70 -138.46 -23.29
C HIS A 49 -32.34 -137.80 -23.55
N ILE A 50 -31.49 -138.39 -24.41
CA ILE A 50 -30.18 -137.83 -24.74
C ILE A 50 -30.33 -136.55 -25.57
N GLU A 51 -31.26 -136.51 -26.54
CA GLU A 51 -31.54 -135.28 -27.30
C GLU A 51 -32.06 -134.15 -26.41
N ALA A 52 -32.95 -134.45 -25.46
CA ALA A 52 -33.45 -133.46 -24.51
C ALA A 52 -32.35 -132.90 -23.57
N GLU A 53 -31.44 -133.75 -23.08
CA GLU A 53 -30.29 -133.28 -22.29
C GLU A 53 -29.29 -132.44 -23.11
N SER A 54 -29.04 -132.83 -24.36
CA SER A 54 -28.17 -132.09 -25.28
C SER A 54 -28.72 -130.68 -25.53
N ALA A 55 -30.03 -130.56 -25.79
CA ALA A 55 -30.69 -129.28 -25.97
C ALA A 55 -30.63 -128.41 -24.70
N LYS A 56 -30.80 -129.03 -23.51
CA LYS A 56 -30.73 -128.32 -22.22
C LYS A 56 -29.32 -127.79 -21.94
N ARG A 57 -28.27 -128.59 -22.18
CA ARG A 57 -26.87 -128.17 -22.02
C ARG A 57 -26.50 -127.04 -22.99
N LYS A 58 -27.00 -127.09 -24.23
CA LYS A 58 -26.76 -126.03 -25.21
C LYS A 58 -27.40 -124.69 -24.79
N ALA A 59 -28.64 -124.73 -24.30
CA ALA A 59 -29.32 -123.54 -23.77
C ALA A 59 -28.63 -122.97 -22.52
N GLU A 60 -28.07 -123.83 -21.66
CA GLU A 60 -27.30 -123.42 -20.49
C GLU A 60 -25.95 -122.79 -20.88
N ALA A 61 -25.27 -123.34 -21.89
CA ALA A 61 -24.05 -122.76 -22.45
C ALA A 61 -24.29 -121.38 -23.06
N ASP A 62 -25.38 -121.21 -23.83
CA ASP A 62 -25.75 -119.92 -24.42
C ASP A 62 -26.12 -118.88 -23.34
N ARG A 63 -26.79 -119.30 -22.26
CA ARG A 63 -27.07 -118.42 -21.10
C ARG A 63 -25.80 -117.94 -20.41
N LEU A 64 -24.90 -118.87 -20.08
CA LEU A 64 -23.61 -118.56 -19.44
C LEU A 64 -22.78 -117.65 -20.33
N HIS A 65 -22.78 -117.86 -21.65
CA HIS A 65 -22.06 -116.99 -22.57
C HIS A 65 -22.63 -115.55 -22.56
N SER A 66 -23.95 -115.40 -22.51
CA SER A 66 -24.59 -114.08 -22.36
C SER A 66 -24.26 -113.41 -21.03
N GLU A 67 -24.16 -114.18 -19.94
CA GLU A 67 -23.81 -113.66 -18.61
C GLU A 67 -22.34 -113.24 -18.54
N VAL A 68 -21.44 -113.99 -19.19
CA VAL A 68 -20.03 -113.62 -19.32
C VAL A 68 -19.87 -112.33 -20.11
N GLU A 69 -20.58 -112.15 -21.23
CA GLU A 69 -20.48 -110.89 -22.00
C GLU A 69 -21.10 -109.69 -21.23
N LYS A 70 -22.20 -109.89 -20.50
CA LYS A 70 -22.77 -108.83 -19.64
C LYS A 70 -21.86 -108.43 -18.48
N THR A 71 -21.20 -109.38 -17.83
CA THR A 71 -20.25 -109.08 -16.75
C THR A 71 -19.00 -108.40 -17.28
N LYS A 72 -18.54 -108.77 -18.47
CA LYS A 72 -17.41 -108.12 -19.16
C LYS A 72 -17.70 -106.67 -19.54
N THR A 73 -18.90 -106.34 -20.01
CA THR A 73 -19.29 -104.94 -20.26
C THR A 73 -19.39 -104.15 -18.97
N ALA A 74 -20.00 -104.72 -17.92
CA ALA A 74 -20.10 -104.06 -16.61
C ALA A 74 -18.71 -103.76 -16.00
N VAL A 75 -17.75 -104.67 -16.13
CA VAL A 75 -16.37 -104.46 -15.66
C VAL A 75 -15.69 -103.35 -16.45
N LYS A 76 -15.85 -103.30 -17.78
CA LYS A 76 -15.31 -102.21 -18.61
C LYS A 76 -15.91 -100.86 -18.23
N ASP A 77 -17.22 -100.79 -18.03
CA ASP A 77 -17.89 -99.55 -17.63
C ASP A 77 -17.42 -99.07 -16.24
N GLU A 78 -17.23 -99.98 -15.29
CA GLU A 78 -16.66 -99.65 -13.97
C GLU A 78 -15.19 -99.23 -14.05
N GLU A 79 -14.40 -99.83 -14.93
CA GLU A 79 -13.01 -99.46 -15.15
C GLU A 79 -12.89 -98.07 -15.80
N GLU A 80 -13.75 -97.75 -16.76
CA GLU A 80 -13.85 -96.39 -17.32
C GLU A 80 -14.27 -95.36 -16.26
N LYS A 81 -15.23 -95.69 -15.38
CA LYS A 81 -15.62 -94.80 -14.27
C LYS A 81 -14.47 -94.58 -13.31
N ARG A 82 -13.69 -95.61 -12.97
CA ARG A 82 -12.50 -95.48 -12.12
C ARG A 82 -11.43 -94.61 -12.77
N VAL A 83 -11.16 -94.78 -14.06
CA VAL A 83 -10.20 -93.94 -14.80
C VAL A 83 -10.66 -92.48 -14.84
N LYS A 84 -11.95 -92.22 -15.10
CA LYS A 84 -12.55 -90.87 -15.07
C LYS A 84 -12.50 -90.25 -13.67
N ALA A 85 -12.75 -91.04 -12.61
CA ALA A 85 -12.66 -90.56 -11.23
C ALA A 85 -11.21 -90.22 -10.83
N VAL A 86 -10.23 -91.05 -11.21
CA VAL A 86 -8.81 -90.80 -10.95
C VAL A 86 -8.31 -89.57 -11.72
N SER A 87 -8.72 -89.39 -12.97
CA SER A 87 -8.36 -88.20 -13.76
C SER A 87 -9.00 -86.92 -13.19
N LEU A 88 -10.25 -87.00 -12.72
CA LEU A 88 -10.92 -85.90 -12.03
C LEU A 88 -10.20 -85.56 -10.72
N LEU A 89 -9.88 -86.56 -9.89
CA LEU A 89 -9.14 -86.35 -8.64
C LEU A 89 -7.75 -85.76 -8.88
N LYS A 90 -7.04 -86.19 -9.93
CA LYS A 90 -5.76 -85.59 -10.33
C LYS A 90 -5.92 -84.12 -10.71
N THR A 91 -6.98 -83.79 -11.47
CA THR A 91 -7.30 -82.42 -11.86
C THR A 91 -7.66 -81.56 -10.65
N VAL A 92 -8.47 -82.08 -9.73
CA VAL A 92 -8.86 -81.39 -8.48
C VAL A 92 -7.64 -81.17 -7.60
N ARG A 93 -6.78 -82.17 -7.42
CA ARG A 93 -5.52 -82.02 -6.66
C ARG A 93 -4.60 -80.98 -7.28
N GLN A 94 -4.44 -80.98 -8.61
CA GLN A 94 -3.62 -79.98 -9.28
C GLN A 94 -4.21 -78.57 -9.14
N LYS A 95 -5.53 -78.41 -9.22
CA LYS A 95 -6.22 -77.14 -8.98
C LYS A 95 -6.07 -76.68 -7.53
N LEU A 96 -6.17 -77.59 -6.56
CA LEU A 96 -6.02 -77.28 -5.14
C LEU A 96 -4.59 -76.81 -4.82
N VAL A 97 -3.57 -77.51 -5.32
CA VAL A 97 -2.17 -77.09 -5.15
C VAL A 97 -1.91 -75.73 -5.83
N LYS A 98 -2.48 -75.48 -7.01
CA LYS A 98 -2.40 -74.16 -7.65
C LYS A 98 -3.07 -73.08 -6.82
N ALA A 99 -4.29 -73.32 -6.34
CA ALA A 99 -5.03 -72.38 -5.50
C ALA A 99 -4.33 -72.11 -4.16
N GLU A 100 -3.72 -73.12 -3.54
CA GLU A 100 -2.91 -72.95 -2.33
C GLU A 100 -1.68 -72.09 -2.59
N LYS A 101 -0.97 -72.33 -3.70
CA LYS A 101 0.17 -71.52 -4.10
C LYS A 101 -0.23 -70.07 -4.42
N GLU A 102 -1.29 -69.87 -5.19
CA GLU A 102 -1.83 -68.54 -5.50
C GLU A 102 -2.29 -67.80 -4.25
N ARG A 103 -2.92 -68.50 -3.28
CA ARG A 103 -3.28 -67.93 -1.98
C ARG A 103 -2.03 -67.50 -1.21
N ASP A 104 -1.01 -68.36 -1.13
CA ASP A 104 0.20 -68.08 -0.39
C ASP A 104 0.98 -66.90 -1.01
N ASP A 105 1.08 -66.85 -2.34
CA ASP A 105 1.69 -65.73 -3.06
C ASP A 105 0.88 -64.42 -2.85
N ALA A 106 -0.45 -64.47 -2.91
CA ALA A 106 -1.30 -63.32 -2.59
C ALA A 106 -1.14 -62.85 -1.14
N THR A 107 -0.97 -63.76 -0.18
CA THR A 107 -0.73 -63.38 1.23
C THR A 107 0.62 -62.69 1.43
N LYS A 108 1.67 -63.13 0.70
CA LYS A 108 2.98 -62.48 0.72
C LYS A 108 2.93 -61.09 0.08
N GLU A 109 2.23 -60.94 -1.04
CA GLU A 109 2.02 -59.63 -1.66
C GLU A 109 1.28 -58.67 -0.72
N VAL A 110 0.22 -59.14 -0.04
CA VAL A 110 -0.50 -58.33 0.96
C VAL A 110 0.40 -57.95 2.13
N GLN A 111 1.27 -58.85 2.62
CA GLN A 111 2.23 -58.52 3.67
C GLN A 111 3.25 -57.48 3.20
N ASN A 112 3.85 -57.66 2.02
CA ASN A 112 4.80 -56.70 1.46
C ASN A 112 4.17 -55.32 1.23
N LEU A 113 2.92 -55.27 0.77
CA LEU A 113 2.17 -54.02 0.60
C LEU A 113 1.90 -53.34 1.95
N ARG A 114 1.55 -54.12 2.99
CA ARG A 114 1.36 -53.58 4.35
C ARG A 114 2.66 -53.05 4.96
N GLU A 115 3.79 -53.71 4.72
CA GLU A 115 5.10 -53.24 5.18
C GLU A 115 5.49 -51.95 4.46
N LYS A 116 5.37 -51.89 3.12
CA LYS A 116 5.60 -50.66 2.35
C LYS A 116 4.70 -49.51 2.81
N GLN A 117 3.41 -49.77 3.03
CA GLN A 117 2.50 -48.75 3.57
C GLN A 117 2.91 -48.27 4.96
N LYS A 118 3.38 -49.16 5.84
CA LYS A 118 3.91 -48.76 7.15
C LYS A 118 5.16 -47.90 7.03
N GLU A 119 6.09 -48.27 6.14
CA GLU A 119 7.31 -47.48 5.88
C GLU A 119 6.99 -46.10 5.31
N GLU A 120 6.05 -46.00 4.37
CA GLU A 120 5.58 -44.73 3.82
C GLU A 120 4.92 -43.88 4.92
N LEU A 121 4.05 -44.46 5.74
CA LEU A 121 3.44 -43.74 6.86
C LEU A 121 4.46 -43.25 7.89
N GLU A 122 5.52 -44.01 8.19
CA GLU A 122 6.59 -43.55 9.08
C GLU A 122 7.44 -42.45 8.44
N LYS A 123 7.73 -42.52 7.13
CA LYS A 123 8.39 -41.42 6.41
C LYS A 123 7.56 -40.15 6.43
N ASP A 124 6.27 -40.25 6.13
CA ASP A 124 5.33 -39.11 6.16
C ASP A 124 5.25 -38.49 7.55
N LYS A 125 5.25 -39.30 8.62
CA LYS A 125 5.29 -38.80 10.00
C LYS A 125 6.57 -38.02 10.30
N VAL A 126 7.72 -38.56 9.89
CA VAL A 126 9.03 -37.91 10.08
C VAL A 126 9.11 -36.60 9.28
N GLU A 127 8.65 -36.59 8.03
CA GLU A 127 8.60 -35.38 7.21
C GLU A 127 7.65 -34.34 7.79
N LYS A 128 6.46 -34.76 8.22
CA LYS A 128 5.50 -33.88 8.91
C LYS A 128 6.09 -33.28 10.18
N GLN A 129 6.84 -34.07 10.97
CA GLN A 129 7.50 -33.57 12.16
C GLN A 129 8.60 -32.57 11.83
N LYS A 130 9.43 -32.84 10.81
CA LYS A 130 10.46 -31.91 10.33
C LYS A 130 9.86 -30.59 9.86
N LEU A 131 8.79 -30.64 9.06
CA LEU A 131 8.08 -29.45 8.60
C LEU A 131 7.46 -28.68 9.76
N GLN A 132 6.90 -29.37 10.77
CA GLN A 132 6.39 -28.71 11.98
C GLN A 132 7.49 -28.00 12.77
N ASP A 133 8.67 -28.62 12.90
CA ASP A 133 9.80 -28.02 13.60
C ASP A 133 10.40 -26.83 12.82
N GLU A 134 10.44 -26.91 11.48
CA GLU A 134 10.84 -25.80 10.61
C GLU A 134 9.86 -24.62 10.70
N ILE A 135 8.56 -24.89 10.67
CA ILE A 135 7.51 -23.86 10.87
C ILE A 135 7.68 -23.19 12.24
N ARG A 136 7.93 -23.98 13.31
CA ARG A 136 8.19 -23.42 14.65
C ARG A 136 9.42 -22.54 14.67
N LYS A 137 10.52 -22.98 14.04
CA LYS A 137 11.76 -22.20 13.97
C LYS A 137 11.55 -20.88 13.24
N VAL A 138 10.91 -20.90 12.07
CA VAL A 138 10.59 -19.68 11.30
C VAL A 138 9.67 -18.76 12.09
N ASN A 139 8.69 -19.30 12.82
CA ASN A 139 7.81 -18.48 13.66
C ASN A 139 8.56 -17.79 14.80
N VAL A 140 9.50 -18.49 15.46
CA VAL A 140 10.34 -17.90 16.52
C VAL A 140 11.27 -16.83 15.94
N GLU A 141 11.91 -17.09 14.80
CA GLU A 141 12.76 -16.10 14.12
C GLU A 141 11.94 -14.86 13.72
N ARG A 142 10.74 -15.06 13.18
CA ARG A 142 9.81 -13.95 12.85
C ARG A 142 9.41 -13.16 14.10
N GLU A 143 9.05 -13.83 15.20
CA GLU A 143 8.69 -13.15 16.45
C GLU A 143 9.86 -12.36 17.03
N THR A 144 11.06 -12.93 17.06
CA THR A 144 12.26 -12.24 17.54
C THR A 144 12.61 -11.02 16.67
N ALA A 145 12.50 -11.13 15.34
CA ALA A 145 12.69 -10.00 14.43
C ALA A 145 11.65 -8.89 14.66
N VAL A 146 10.38 -9.25 14.83
CA VAL A 146 9.30 -8.29 15.14
C VAL A 146 9.52 -7.62 16.50
N GLN A 147 9.95 -8.37 17.52
CA GLN A 147 10.28 -7.81 18.83
C GLN A 147 11.50 -6.88 18.77
N GLY A 148 12.52 -7.24 17.99
CA GLY A 148 13.70 -6.41 17.75
C GLY A 148 13.34 -5.08 17.08
N LEU A 149 12.52 -5.12 16.03
CA LEU A 149 12.03 -3.91 15.36
C LEU A 149 11.19 -3.04 16.29
N LYS A 150 10.27 -3.63 17.07
CA LYS A 150 9.49 -2.89 18.08
C LYS A 150 10.39 -2.20 19.10
N ALA A 151 11.38 -2.89 19.63
CA ALA A 151 12.32 -2.32 20.60
C ALA A 151 13.17 -1.17 19.99
N GLN A 152 13.55 -1.28 18.71
CA GLN A 152 14.23 -0.19 18.00
C GLN A 152 13.32 1.03 17.82
N PHE A 153 12.08 0.82 17.37
CA PHE A 153 11.10 1.90 17.24
C PHE A 153 10.80 2.57 18.59
N ASP A 154 10.60 1.79 19.66
CA ASP A 154 10.37 2.34 21.00
C ASP A 154 11.55 3.19 21.48
N LYS A 155 12.79 2.75 21.20
CA LYS A 155 14.01 3.50 21.52
C LYS A 155 14.12 4.80 20.70
N GLU A 156 13.80 4.77 19.42
CA GLU A 156 13.81 5.96 18.55
C GLU A 156 12.73 6.96 18.98
N VAL A 157 11.52 6.49 19.28
CA VAL A 157 10.43 7.32 19.79
C VAL A 157 10.80 7.94 21.13
N ALA A 158 11.39 7.18 22.05
CA ALA A 158 11.89 7.72 23.32
C ALA A 158 12.98 8.77 23.11
N GLY A 159 13.94 8.51 22.22
CA GLY A 159 15.01 9.46 21.90
C GLY A 159 14.51 10.75 21.24
N LEU A 160 13.50 10.67 20.37
CA LEU A 160 12.85 11.85 19.79
C LEU A 160 12.10 12.65 20.86
N LYS A 161 11.35 11.98 21.74
CA LYS A 161 10.66 12.65 22.86
C LYS A 161 11.66 13.38 23.77
N GLU A 162 12.76 12.74 24.14
CA GLU A 162 13.80 13.36 24.97
C GLU A 162 14.44 14.57 24.29
N LYS A 163 14.67 14.52 22.97
CA LYS A 163 15.18 15.66 22.19
C LYS A 163 14.17 16.82 22.20
N TYR A 164 12.90 16.55 21.91
CA TYR A 164 11.87 17.59 21.93
C TYR A 164 11.67 18.18 23.33
N GLU A 165 11.73 17.36 24.39
CA GLU A 165 11.66 17.86 25.76
C GLU A 165 12.85 18.77 26.09
N LYS A 166 14.08 18.41 25.67
CA LYS A 166 15.27 19.25 25.82
C LYS A 166 15.16 20.56 25.03
N GLU A 167 14.67 20.51 23.79
CA GLU A 167 14.45 21.69 22.95
C GLU A 167 13.39 22.63 23.55
N ILE A 168 12.28 22.08 24.06
CA ILE A 168 11.23 22.86 24.73
C ILE A 168 11.78 23.51 26.01
N LEU A 169 12.58 22.80 26.80
CA LEU A 169 13.21 23.35 28.00
C LEU A 169 14.23 24.44 27.64
N ALA A 170 15.03 24.25 26.60
CA ALA A 170 15.98 25.26 26.13
C ALA A 170 15.27 26.51 25.61
N LEU A 171 14.20 26.36 24.82
CA LEU A 171 13.37 27.47 24.36
C LEU A 171 12.71 28.21 25.52
N ARG A 172 12.16 27.50 26.51
CA ARG A 172 11.62 28.14 27.73
C ARG A 172 12.68 28.92 28.47
N GLY A 173 13.87 28.35 28.68
CA GLY A 173 14.99 29.05 29.32
C GLY A 173 15.41 30.30 28.54
N GLN A 174 15.44 30.24 27.21
CA GLN A 174 15.73 31.40 26.37
C GLN A 174 14.65 32.48 26.50
N TYR A 175 13.36 32.11 26.43
CA TYR A 175 12.27 33.07 26.58
C TYR A 175 12.25 33.70 27.98
N GLU A 176 12.54 32.95 29.04
CA GLU A 176 12.68 33.49 30.39
C GLU A 176 13.82 34.51 30.47
N LEU A 177 14.96 34.22 29.84
CA LEU A 177 16.09 35.12 29.77
C LEU A 177 15.78 36.38 28.94
N ASP A 178 15.10 36.24 27.81
CA ASP A 178 14.67 37.36 26.96
C ASP A 178 13.66 38.25 27.70
N VAL A 179 12.74 37.68 28.47
CA VAL A 179 11.80 38.45 29.31
C VAL A 179 12.54 39.21 30.41
N ILE A 180 13.53 38.60 31.06
CA ILE A 180 14.33 39.27 32.10
C ILE A 180 15.16 40.41 31.50
N THR A 181 15.82 40.17 30.37
CA THR A 181 16.62 41.20 29.69
C THR A 181 15.74 42.36 29.21
N LEU A 182 14.59 42.06 28.58
CA LEU A 182 13.64 43.09 28.16
C LEU A 182 13.10 43.89 29.34
N ARG A 183 12.75 43.23 30.45
CA ARG A 183 12.32 43.93 31.68
C ARG A 183 13.44 44.81 32.24
N SER A 184 14.69 44.35 32.23
CA SER A 184 15.83 45.14 32.70
C SER A 184 16.09 46.36 31.81
N VAL A 185 16.03 46.20 30.48
CA VAL A 185 16.18 47.30 29.52
C VAL A 185 15.07 48.33 29.71
N HIS A 186 13.81 47.88 29.81
CA HIS A 186 12.68 48.78 30.01
C HIS A 186 12.73 49.51 31.37
N SER A 187 13.19 48.84 32.43
CA SER A 187 13.42 49.48 33.74
C SER A 187 14.45 50.60 33.64
N LYS A 188 15.59 50.33 32.99
CA LYS A 188 16.65 51.33 32.76
C LYS A 188 16.16 52.50 31.93
N GLU A 189 15.43 52.24 30.85
CA GLU A 189 14.87 53.30 30.00
C GLU A 189 13.88 54.18 30.78
N THR A 190 13.02 53.55 31.59
CA THR A 190 12.08 54.26 32.46
C THR A 190 12.82 55.12 33.49
N GLU A 191 13.87 54.59 34.13
CA GLU A 191 14.73 55.35 35.06
C GLU A 191 15.39 56.55 34.38
N THR A 192 15.93 56.39 33.17
CA THR A 192 16.54 57.50 32.41
C THR A 192 15.53 58.55 31.96
N SER A 193 14.32 58.14 31.61
CA SER A 193 13.23 59.07 31.28
C SER A 193 12.80 59.86 32.51
N ASN A 194 12.63 59.17 33.65
CA ASN A 194 12.29 59.79 34.92
C ASN A 194 13.36 60.78 35.39
N SER A 195 14.65 60.46 35.25
CA SER A 195 15.72 61.41 35.59
C SER A 195 15.67 62.65 34.70
N ARG A 196 15.44 62.47 33.39
CA ARG A 196 15.31 63.59 32.45
C ARG A 196 14.08 64.46 32.75
N ILE A 197 12.97 63.85 33.14
CA ILE A 197 11.76 64.57 33.57
C ILE A 197 12.10 65.40 34.82
N ALA A 198 12.74 64.82 35.83
CA ALA A 198 13.12 65.52 37.05
C ALA A 198 14.07 66.70 36.78
N ASP A 199 15.04 66.55 35.86
CA ASP A 199 15.95 67.62 35.44
C ASP A 199 15.19 68.77 34.77
N LEU A 200 14.27 68.44 33.84
CA LEU A 200 13.44 69.43 33.15
C LEU A 200 12.50 70.15 34.13
N GLU A 201 11.86 69.43 35.04
CA GLU A 201 11.01 70.03 36.10
C GLU A 201 11.80 70.99 37.00
N THR A 202 13.06 70.65 37.29
CA THR A 202 13.93 71.51 38.10
C THR A 202 14.32 72.77 37.33
N SER A 203 14.66 72.64 36.04
CA SER A 203 14.94 73.80 35.18
C SER A 203 13.72 74.72 35.03
N VAL A 204 12.52 74.17 34.87
CA VAL A 204 11.28 74.96 34.80
C VAL A 204 11.02 75.70 36.12
N ARG A 205 11.24 75.05 37.26
CA ARG A 205 11.15 75.71 38.58
C ARG A 205 12.14 76.87 38.73
N ILE A 206 13.39 76.68 38.32
CA ILE A 206 14.42 77.74 38.36
C ILE A 206 14.00 78.91 37.46
N LEU A 207 13.65 78.65 36.20
CA LEU A 207 13.22 79.70 35.26
C LEU A 207 11.98 80.44 35.74
N THR A 208 11.05 79.74 36.39
CA THR A 208 9.85 80.37 36.96
C THR A 208 10.23 81.31 38.11
N GLY A 209 11.16 80.89 38.98
CA GLY A 209 11.70 81.74 40.04
C GLY A 209 12.43 82.97 39.49
N GLU A 210 13.31 82.80 38.50
CA GLU A 210 14.01 83.92 37.85
C GLU A 210 13.03 84.89 37.18
N LYS A 211 11.96 84.38 36.56
CA LYS A 211 10.90 85.21 35.95
C LYS A 211 10.19 86.04 37.01
N ASP A 212 9.90 85.46 38.17
CA ASP A 212 9.24 86.15 39.29
C ASP A 212 10.18 87.20 39.92
N ASP A 213 11.47 86.87 40.12
CA ASP A 213 12.49 87.80 40.62
C ASP A 213 12.67 89.02 39.69
N ILE A 214 12.71 88.79 38.37
CA ILE A 214 12.80 89.88 37.37
C ILE A 214 11.53 90.73 37.40
N PHE A 215 10.36 90.11 37.56
CA PHE A 215 9.09 90.82 37.65
C PHE A 215 9.04 91.72 38.88
N ASP A 216 9.51 91.24 40.03
CA ASP A 216 9.62 92.03 41.27
C ASP A 216 10.63 93.18 41.11
N GLN A 217 11.78 92.94 40.48
CA GLN A 217 12.75 94.01 40.16
C GLN A 217 12.15 95.08 39.24
N LEU A 218 11.37 94.68 38.23
CA LEU A 218 10.68 95.60 37.34
C LEU A 218 9.64 96.42 38.09
N GLN A 219 8.86 95.82 38.99
CA GLN A 219 7.91 96.56 39.83
C GLN A 219 8.62 97.57 40.74
N MET A 220 9.73 97.18 41.37
CA MET A 220 10.53 98.09 42.20
C MET A 220 11.07 99.26 41.39
N ARG A 221 11.61 99.01 40.19
CA ARG A 221 12.10 100.07 39.30
C ARG A 221 11.00 100.99 38.78
N GLN A 222 9.82 100.42 38.51
CA GLN A 222 8.64 101.20 38.15
C GLN A 222 8.24 102.13 39.31
N ALA A 223 8.21 101.63 40.55
CA ALA A 223 7.91 102.44 41.72
C ALA A 223 8.96 103.54 41.98
N GLU A 224 10.26 103.25 41.80
CA GLU A 224 11.35 104.24 41.88
C GLU A 224 11.21 105.33 40.81
N LEU A 225 10.83 104.96 39.59
CA LEU A 225 10.62 105.88 38.48
C LEU A 225 9.41 106.78 38.73
N GLU A 226 8.27 106.23 39.16
CA GLU A 226 7.08 106.99 39.54
C GLU A 226 7.37 107.94 40.72
N SER A 227 8.12 107.46 41.72
CA SER A 227 8.58 108.31 42.83
C SER A 227 9.47 109.45 42.34
N SER A 228 10.42 109.18 41.45
CA SER A 228 11.33 110.19 40.89
C SER A 228 10.56 111.21 40.05
N GLN A 229 9.59 110.77 39.27
CA GLN A 229 8.70 111.65 38.49
C GLN A 229 7.89 112.58 39.40
N SER A 230 7.25 112.05 40.44
CA SER A 230 6.50 112.89 41.40
C SER A 230 7.41 113.92 42.11
N HIS A 231 8.65 113.54 42.43
CA HIS A 231 9.62 114.46 43.01
C HIS A 231 10.05 115.55 42.02
N LEU A 232 10.24 115.19 40.75
CA LEU A 232 10.57 116.12 39.67
C LEU A 232 9.42 117.11 39.43
N GLU A 233 8.17 116.66 39.42
CA GLU A 233 6.97 117.51 39.34
C GLU A 233 6.89 118.47 40.54
N SER A 234 7.22 118.00 41.74
CA SER A 234 7.31 118.86 42.93
C SER A 234 8.42 119.91 42.81
N LEU A 235 9.63 119.54 42.35
CA LEU A 235 10.71 120.50 42.11
C LEU A 235 10.38 121.50 41.00
N GLN A 236 9.69 121.06 39.94
CA GLN A 236 9.22 121.93 38.87
C GLN A 236 8.22 122.96 39.40
N SER A 237 7.21 122.53 40.17
CA SER A 237 6.26 123.46 40.79
C SER A 237 6.95 124.44 41.75
N GLN A 238 7.90 123.99 42.57
CA GLN A 238 8.73 124.87 43.41
C GLN A 238 9.57 125.85 42.57
N THR A 239 10.15 125.40 41.47
CA THR A 239 10.94 126.25 40.57
C THR A 239 10.07 127.33 39.92
N VAL A 240 8.86 126.98 39.50
CA VAL A 240 7.88 127.94 38.96
C VAL A 240 7.51 128.99 40.01
N GLU A 241 7.29 128.57 41.25
CA GLU A 241 7.00 129.47 42.37
C GLU A 241 8.19 130.40 42.68
N LEU A 242 9.42 129.87 42.74
CA LEU A 242 10.63 130.68 42.93
C LEU A 242 10.88 131.64 41.76
N GLN A 243 10.59 131.23 40.52
CA GLN A 243 10.65 132.12 39.36
C GLN A 243 9.62 133.26 39.47
N TYR A 244 8.43 132.97 39.99
CA TYR A 244 7.42 133.99 40.27
C TYR A 244 7.91 134.98 41.33
N GLN A 245 8.44 134.48 42.46
CA GLN A 245 9.02 135.30 43.53
C GLN A 245 10.22 136.12 43.04
N LEU A 246 11.08 135.55 42.19
CA LEU A 246 12.22 136.25 41.60
C LEU A 246 11.76 137.37 40.67
N ARG A 247 10.73 137.14 39.83
CA ARG A 247 10.14 138.20 39.00
C ARG A 247 9.61 139.33 39.88
N GLU A 248 8.84 139.00 40.90
CA GLU A 248 8.30 140.00 41.83
C GLU A 248 9.40 140.78 42.56
N ALA A 249 10.47 140.11 43.02
CA ALA A 249 11.63 140.75 43.63
C ALA A 249 12.43 141.59 42.63
N THR A 250 12.53 141.14 41.38
CA THR A 250 13.16 141.91 40.29
C THR A 250 12.36 143.15 39.97
N ASP A 251 11.03 143.06 39.90
CA ASP A 251 10.14 144.21 39.71
C ASP A 251 10.29 145.21 40.87
N ARG A 252 10.35 144.73 42.12
CA ARG A 252 10.70 145.56 43.29
C ARG A 252 12.08 146.20 43.18
N ALA A 253 13.09 145.44 42.73
CA ALA A 253 14.44 145.95 42.55
C ALA A 253 14.50 146.98 41.43
N ILE A 254 13.78 146.80 40.32
CA ILE A 254 13.65 147.77 39.23
C ILE A 254 13.11 149.08 39.80
N LEU A 255 12.01 149.02 40.55
CA LEU A 255 11.44 150.20 41.21
C LEU A 255 12.47 150.89 42.13
N LEU A 256 13.15 150.15 43.00
CA LEU A 256 14.21 150.70 43.85
C LEU A 256 15.41 151.24 43.05
N THR A 257 15.77 150.62 41.92
CA THR A 257 16.85 151.11 41.06
C THR A 257 16.45 152.32 40.26
N GLU A 258 15.18 152.51 39.92
CA GLU A 258 14.68 153.76 39.35
C GLU A 258 14.82 154.88 40.38
N GLU A 259 14.41 154.65 41.64
CA GLU A 259 14.61 155.59 42.75
C GLU A 259 16.11 155.87 42.99
N LEU A 260 16.94 154.83 42.92
CA LEU A 260 18.39 154.96 43.09
C LEU A 260 19.03 155.59 41.84
N ALA A 261 18.52 155.39 40.63
CA ALA A 261 18.97 156.05 39.40
C ALA A 261 18.59 157.52 39.39
N ASP A 262 17.46 157.90 39.98
CA ASP A 262 17.16 159.30 40.31
C ASP A 262 18.18 159.83 41.33
N SER A 263 18.54 159.04 42.34
CA SER A 263 19.60 159.36 43.33
C SER A 263 21.03 159.30 42.76
N ARG A 264 21.25 158.59 41.65
CA ARG A 264 22.55 158.42 40.98
C ARG A 264 22.69 159.33 39.77
N LYS A 265 21.63 159.84 39.15
CA LYS A 265 21.71 161.09 38.38
C LYS A 265 22.27 162.22 39.25
N GLU A 266 22.04 162.14 40.56
CA GLU A 266 22.67 162.98 41.59
C GLU A 266 24.15 162.64 41.91
N HIS A 267 24.66 161.44 41.56
CA HIS A 267 26.00 160.95 41.93
C HIS A 267 26.92 160.52 40.78
N VAL A 268 26.42 160.36 39.55
CA VAL A 268 27.17 160.04 38.33
C VAL A 268 27.88 161.28 37.75
N SER A 269 27.84 162.42 38.46
CA SER A 269 28.87 163.46 38.34
C SER A 269 30.26 163.03 38.82
N ARG A 270 30.51 161.78 39.25
CA ARG A 270 31.84 161.32 39.73
C ARG A 270 32.26 159.96 39.16
N VAL A 271 32.70 159.99 37.90
CA VAL A 271 33.88 159.33 37.28
C VAL A 271 34.13 157.80 37.44
N HIS A 272 34.40 157.21 36.27
CA HIS A 272 34.89 155.87 35.88
C HIS A 272 36.11 155.25 36.62
N GLY A 273 36.25 153.92 36.46
CA GLY A 273 37.56 153.30 36.17
C GLY A 273 37.76 151.85 36.65
N SER A 274 37.97 150.92 35.73
CA SER A 274 38.27 149.48 35.92
C SER A 274 39.78 149.19 36.06
N PRO A 275 40.21 148.07 36.69
CA PRO A 275 41.63 147.68 36.78
C PRO A 275 41.85 146.21 36.27
N PRO A 276 42.99 145.52 36.52
CA PRO A 276 43.94 145.16 35.47
C PRO A 276 44.40 143.67 35.47
N THR A 277 45.37 143.41 34.59
CA THR A 277 45.96 142.20 33.99
C THR A 277 46.52 141.04 34.85
N GLU A 278 46.42 141.03 36.19
CA GLU A 278 47.01 139.95 37.03
C GLU A 278 46.17 138.66 37.08
N GLU A 279 44.88 138.78 36.80
CA GLU A 279 43.93 137.66 36.75
C GLU A 279 44.20 136.73 35.54
N VAL A 280 44.72 137.30 34.45
CA VAL A 280 45.00 136.60 33.19
C VAL A 280 46.09 135.53 33.37
N THR A 281 47.10 135.79 34.20
CA THR A 281 48.22 134.87 34.40
C THR A 281 47.85 133.68 35.30
N ARG A 282 47.03 133.89 36.33
CA ARG A 282 46.47 132.79 37.14
C ARG A 282 45.55 131.89 36.32
N LEU A 283 44.72 132.48 35.45
CA LEU A 283 43.83 131.73 34.58
C LEU A 283 44.59 130.77 33.66
N LEU A 284 45.74 131.18 33.10
CA LEU A 284 46.55 130.32 32.23
C LEU A 284 47.10 129.08 32.96
N SER A 285 47.72 129.24 34.14
CA SER A 285 48.25 128.09 34.91
C SER A 285 47.17 127.09 35.35
N ALA A 286 45.97 127.60 35.68
CA ALA A 286 44.81 126.78 36.02
C ALA A 286 44.25 126.04 34.80
N THR A 287 44.44 126.57 33.59
CA THR A 287 44.05 125.87 32.36
C THR A 287 45.03 124.75 31.99
N GLU A 288 46.33 124.95 32.15
CA GLU A 288 47.34 123.92 31.86
C GLU A 288 47.17 122.67 32.75
N THR A 289 47.01 122.84 34.05
CA THR A 289 46.75 121.73 34.99
C THR A 289 45.44 120.99 34.69
N LYS A 290 44.39 121.69 34.24
CA LYS A 290 43.15 121.06 33.78
C LYS A 290 43.37 120.22 32.54
N TYR A 291 44.15 120.70 31.57
CA TYR A 291 44.43 119.94 30.36
C TYR A 291 45.33 118.73 30.62
N GLU A 292 46.33 118.83 31.50
CA GLU A 292 47.16 117.70 31.91
C GLU A 292 46.33 116.61 32.61
N ALA A 293 45.45 116.99 33.54
CA ALA A 293 44.52 116.06 34.18
C ALA A 293 43.61 115.39 33.15
N ARG A 294 43.09 116.16 32.18
CA ARG A 294 42.26 115.62 31.10
C ARG A 294 43.02 114.63 30.22
N ILE A 295 44.28 114.91 29.89
CA ILE A 295 45.13 114.00 29.12
C ILE A 295 45.40 112.71 29.91
N ALA A 296 45.67 112.80 31.22
CA ALA A 296 45.87 111.64 32.07
C ALA A 296 44.62 110.75 32.14
N ASP A 297 43.43 111.36 32.27
CA ASP A 297 42.16 110.63 32.27
C ASP A 297 41.87 109.98 30.92
N LEU A 298 42.10 110.67 29.80
CA LEU A 298 41.95 110.09 28.47
C LEU A 298 42.88 108.90 28.24
N ARG A 299 44.12 108.95 28.74
CA ARG A 299 45.05 107.81 28.69
C ARG A 299 44.56 106.62 29.53
N ARG A 300 44.01 106.87 30.73
CA ARG A 300 43.42 105.81 31.55
C ARG A 300 42.20 105.18 30.89
N GLN A 301 41.33 106.00 30.29
CA GLN A 301 40.15 105.53 29.54
C GLN A 301 40.56 104.69 28.33
N MET A 302 41.56 105.14 27.56
CA MET A 302 42.08 104.38 26.42
C MET A 302 42.64 103.01 26.85
N ALA A 303 43.45 102.96 27.92
CA ALA A 303 43.96 101.70 28.45
C ALA A 303 42.86 100.78 29.03
N ALA A 304 41.76 101.35 29.53
CA ALA A 304 40.59 100.57 29.96
C ALA A 304 39.87 99.93 28.76
N VAL A 305 39.60 100.72 27.72
CA VAL A 305 38.97 100.24 26.47
C VAL A 305 39.84 99.18 25.78
N GLU A 306 41.16 99.33 25.76
CA GLU A 306 42.07 98.32 25.21
C GLU A 306 41.98 96.99 25.98
N ARG A 307 41.92 97.01 27.32
CA ARG A 307 41.70 95.79 28.11
C ARG A 307 40.34 95.17 27.84
N GLU A 308 39.27 95.97 27.81
CA GLU A 308 37.92 95.48 27.51
C GLU A 308 37.85 94.84 26.11
N ARG A 309 38.55 95.41 25.12
CA ARG A 309 38.70 94.82 23.79
C ARG A 309 39.41 93.46 23.86
N ASP A 310 40.56 93.40 24.52
CA ASP A 310 41.36 92.16 24.60
C ASP A 310 40.58 91.05 25.34
N GLU A 311 39.86 91.41 26.40
CA GLU A 311 38.97 90.49 27.13
C GLU A 311 37.81 90.01 26.24
N ALA A 312 37.17 90.92 25.49
CA ALA A 312 36.12 90.56 24.54
C ALA A 312 36.63 89.66 23.42
N GLU A 313 37.78 89.97 22.80
CA GLU A 313 38.43 89.14 21.79
C GLU A 313 38.79 87.74 22.33
N GLY A 314 39.26 87.67 23.58
CA GLY A 314 39.51 86.41 24.27
C GLY A 314 38.25 85.57 24.48
N LEU A 315 37.14 86.21 24.89
CA LEU A 315 35.84 85.54 25.04
C LEU A 315 35.28 85.08 23.69
N PHE A 316 35.40 85.90 22.64
CA PHE A 316 34.98 85.52 21.30
C PHE A 316 35.79 84.33 20.77
N SER A 317 37.11 84.34 20.96
CA SER A 317 37.98 83.23 20.55
C SER A 317 37.62 81.92 21.25
N LYS A 318 37.34 81.97 22.56
CA LYS A 318 36.88 80.81 23.33
C LYS A 318 35.53 80.28 22.83
N ARG A 319 34.53 81.16 22.66
CA ARG A 319 33.22 80.79 22.12
C ARG A 319 33.32 80.19 20.72
N LEU A 320 34.20 80.73 19.87
CA LEU A 320 34.42 80.21 18.52
C LEU A 320 35.01 78.80 18.56
N ALA A 321 35.99 78.55 19.44
CA ALA A 321 36.59 77.24 19.64
C ALA A 321 35.56 76.23 20.18
N GLU A 322 34.76 76.61 21.18
CA GLU A 322 33.66 75.78 21.70
C GLU A 322 32.67 75.42 20.59
N LYS A 323 32.25 76.39 19.77
CA LYS A 323 31.34 76.13 18.64
C LYS A 323 31.97 75.26 17.56
N ALA A 324 33.26 75.38 17.29
CA ALA A 324 33.97 74.48 16.39
C ALA A 324 33.93 73.03 16.91
N THR A 325 34.21 72.82 18.20
CA THR A 325 34.15 71.47 18.80
C THR A 325 32.72 70.90 18.84
N GLU A 326 31.71 71.74 19.07
CA GLU A 326 30.31 71.34 19.03
C GLU A 326 29.88 70.93 17.61
N LEU A 327 30.30 71.68 16.58
CA LEU A 327 30.08 71.34 15.18
C LEU A 327 30.75 70.02 14.79
N GLU A 328 32.00 69.80 15.20
CA GLU A 328 32.70 68.52 14.97
C GLU A 328 31.95 67.35 15.63
N ARG A 329 31.49 67.53 16.87
CA ARG A 329 30.72 66.51 17.59
C ARG A 329 29.38 66.20 16.91
N LEU A 330 28.67 67.23 16.46
CA LEU A 330 27.42 67.07 15.70
C LEU A 330 27.68 66.37 14.36
N GLN A 331 28.76 66.73 13.67
CA GLN A 331 29.15 66.10 12.41
C GLN A 331 29.46 64.62 12.60
N ILE A 332 30.20 64.23 13.64
CA ILE A 332 30.44 62.82 13.98
C ILE A 332 29.13 62.08 14.23
N THR A 333 28.21 62.69 15.01
CA THR A 333 26.92 62.09 15.33
C THR A 333 26.04 61.89 14.10
N VAL A 334 26.00 62.87 13.19
CA VAL A 334 25.27 62.77 11.91
C VAL A 334 25.88 61.70 11.01
N ASN A 335 27.22 61.63 10.93
CA ASN A 335 27.91 60.62 10.14
C ASN A 335 27.70 59.20 10.70
N ALA A 336 27.68 59.04 12.03
CA ALA A 336 27.33 57.76 12.65
C ALA A 336 25.88 57.38 12.34
N SER A 337 24.93 58.29 12.56
CA SER A 337 23.51 58.03 12.28
C SER A 337 23.22 57.72 10.81
N THR A 338 23.91 58.35 9.87
CA THR A 338 23.77 58.05 8.43
C THR A 338 24.36 56.69 8.08
N LYS A 339 25.48 56.29 8.70
CA LYS A 339 26.05 54.96 8.54
C LYS A 339 25.13 53.87 9.11
N ASP A 340 24.57 54.07 10.29
CA ASP A 340 23.64 53.13 10.93
C ASP A 340 22.39 52.95 10.05
N ARG A 341 21.80 54.05 9.55
CA ARG A 341 20.69 53.99 8.59
C ARG A 341 21.03 53.23 7.31
N ALA A 342 22.26 53.36 6.81
CA ALA A 342 22.70 52.62 5.63
C ALA A 342 22.78 51.12 5.92
N GLN A 343 23.27 50.72 7.09
CA GLN A 343 23.33 49.33 7.53
C GLN A 343 21.92 48.75 7.76
N ASP A 344 21.02 49.51 8.39
CA ASP A 344 19.62 49.11 8.56
C ASP A 344 18.93 48.91 7.22
N ASN A 345 19.14 49.81 6.25
CA ASN A 345 18.60 49.68 4.90
C ASN A 345 19.15 48.43 4.18
N GLU A 346 20.42 48.11 4.35
CA GLU A 346 21.02 46.89 3.79
C GLU A 346 20.42 45.63 4.44
N ALA A 347 20.23 45.64 5.75
CA ALA A 347 19.58 44.55 6.48
C ALA A 347 18.12 44.36 6.04
N VAL A 348 17.36 45.44 5.88
CA VAL A 348 15.99 45.41 5.36
C VAL A 348 15.96 44.87 3.93
N ALA A 349 16.89 45.29 3.07
CA ALA A 349 16.98 44.77 1.70
C ALA A 349 17.33 43.27 1.66
N ALA A 350 18.18 42.78 2.57
CA ALA A 350 18.50 41.37 2.70
C ALA A 350 17.28 40.55 3.16
N LEU A 351 16.58 41.01 4.21
CA LEU A 351 15.36 40.39 4.70
C LEU A 351 14.26 40.37 3.64
N GLN A 352 14.13 41.43 2.84
CA GLN A 352 13.15 41.50 1.76
C GLN A 352 13.41 40.43 0.69
N LYS A 353 14.68 40.24 0.30
CA LYS A 353 15.07 39.16 -0.64
C LYS A 353 14.78 37.78 -0.07
N GLU A 354 15.02 37.56 1.22
CA GLU A 354 14.72 36.29 1.87
C GLU A 354 13.21 36.02 1.92
N ILE A 355 12.40 37.05 2.21
CA ILE A 355 10.94 36.97 2.16
C ILE A 355 10.46 36.60 0.75
N ASP A 356 11.03 37.22 -0.29
CA ASP A 356 10.62 36.95 -1.67
C ASP A 356 11.01 35.52 -2.10
N ASN A 357 12.20 35.05 -1.73
CA ASN A 357 12.61 33.66 -1.93
C ASN A 357 11.68 32.68 -1.19
N LEU A 358 11.34 32.96 0.07
CA LEU A 358 10.43 32.12 0.84
C LEU A 358 9.04 32.05 0.21
N LYS A 359 8.51 33.18 -0.28
CA LYS A 359 7.25 33.21 -1.03
C LYS A 359 7.30 32.36 -2.29
N GLU A 360 8.38 32.44 -3.07
CA GLU A 360 8.55 31.62 -4.27
C GLU A 360 8.62 30.12 -3.93
N THR A 361 9.35 29.75 -2.88
CA THR A 361 9.36 28.34 -2.45
C THR A 361 8.00 27.86 -1.93
N ALA A 362 7.21 28.74 -1.30
CA ALA A 362 5.87 28.43 -0.84
C ALA A 362 4.92 28.19 -2.02
N THR A 363 4.95 29.04 -3.05
CA THR A 363 4.12 28.87 -4.24
C THR A 363 4.48 27.60 -5.01
N LEU A 364 5.77 27.27 -5.14
CA LEU A 364 6.22 26.01 -5.74
C LEU A 364 5.73 24.79 -4.95
N ARG A 365 5.74 24.85 -3.62
CA ARG A 365 5.22 23.76 -2.76
C ARG A 365 3.71 23.62 -2.88
N GLU A 366 2.97 24.73 -2.94
CA GLU A 366 1.51 24.70 -3.17
C GLU A 366 1.17 24.09 -4.53
N GLN A 367 1.91 24.42 -5.59
CA GLN A 367 1.74 23.81 -6.91
C GLN A 367 1.95 22.29 -6.85
N LEU A 368 3.03 21.83 -6.19
CA LEU A 368 3.31 20.41 -6.02
C LEU A 368 2.21 19.68 -5.24
N ILE A 369 1.63 20.32 -4.21
CA ILE A 369 0.52 19.74 -3.44
C ILE A 369 -0.71 19.56 -4.35
N VAL A 370 -1.03 20.54 -5.19
CA VAL A 370 -2.16 20.44 -6.13
C VAL A 370 -1.92 19.33 -7.16
N GLU A 371 -0.70 19.21 -7.68
CA GLU A 371 -0.35 18.12 -8.61
C GLU A 371 -0.48 16.74 -7.96
N LEU A 372 0.04 16.57 -6.74
CA LEU A 372 -0.08 15.32 -5.99
C LEU A 372 -1.54 14.98 -5.64
N GLN A 373 -2.37 15.97 -5.33
CA GLN A 373 -3.81 15.78 -5.12
C GLN A 373 -4.51 15.33 -6.40
N ALA A 374 -4.15 15.90 -7.55
CA ALA A 374 -4.69 15.48 -8.84
C ALA A 374 -4.27 14.06 -9.21
N GLU A 375 -3.02 13.66 -8.94
CA GLU A 375 -2.56 12.29 -9.11
C GLU A 375 -3.26 11.31 -8.17
N ALA A 376 -3.43 11.67 -6.89
CA ALA A 376 -4.20 10.87 -5.94
C ALA A 376 -5.64 10.66 -6.42
N GLY A 377 -6.29 11.71 -6.96
CA GLY A 377 -7.60 11.62 -7.58
C GLY A 377 -7.64 10.59 -8.72
N LYS A 378 -6.68 10.64 -9.66
CA LYS A 378 -6.57 9.66 -10.74
C LYS A 378 -6.40 8.23 -10.23
N ILE A 379 -5.58 8.03 -9.20
CA ILE A 379 -5.39 6.70 -8.59
C ILE A 379 -6.72 6.19 -8.00
N THR A 380 -7.48 7.05 -7.30
CA THR A 380 -8.79 6.64 -6.76
C THR A 380 -9.81 6.29 -7.85
N GLU A 381 -9.79 6.99 -8.99
CA GLU A 381 -10.64 6.64 -10.14
C GLU A 381 -10.24 5.28 -10.73
N VAL A 382 -8.93 5.05 -10.93
CA VAL A 382 -8.41 3.76 -11.43
C VAL A 382 -8.78 2.63 -10.46
N GLU A 383 -8.61 2.84 -9.15
CA GLU A 383 -9.00 1.87 -8.14
C GLU A 383 -10.50 1.57 -8.19
N GLY A 384 -11.34 2.60 -8.30
CA GLY A 384 -12.78 2.44 -8.45
C GLY A 384 -13.18 1.63 -9.69
N THR A 385 -12.53 1.89 -10.84
CA THR A 385 -12.78 1.11 -12.07
C THR A 385 -12.32 -0.34 -11.92
N ALA A 386 -11.18 -0.60 -11.28
CA ALA A 386 -10.69 -1.95 -11.02
C ALA A 386 -11.61 -2.71 -10.05
N GLN A 387 -12.11 -2.04 -8.99
CA GLN A 387 -13.09 -2.62 -8.07
C GLN A 387 -14.40 -2.96 -8.79
N ALA A 388 -14.91 -2.08 -9.65
CA ALA A 388 -16.11 -2.35 -10.45
C ALA A 388 -15.91 -3.56 -11.38
N GLN A 389 -14.75 -3.69 -12.03
CA GLN A 389 -14.42 -4.86 -12.86
C GLN A 389 -14.34 -6.15 -12.04
N LEU A 390 -13.77 -6.09 -10.82
CA LEU A 390 -13.73 -7.24 -9.93
C LEU A 390 -15.13 -7.69 -9.51
N GLU A 391 -16.03 -6.76 -9.20
CA GLU A 391 -17.43 -7.09 -8.90
C GLU A 391 -18.16 -7.67 -10.12
N GLU A 392 -17.91 -7.15 -11.31
CA GLU A 392 -18.46 -7.71 -12.54
C GLU A 392 -17.97 -9.16 -12.75
N ILE A 393 -16.67 -9.42 -12.59
CA ILE A 393 -16.11 -10.77 -12.70
C ILE A 393 -16.68 -11.70 -11.62
N ARG A 394 -16.83 -11.24 -10.37
CA ARG A 394 -17.47 -12.00 -9.29
C ARG A 394 -18.90 -12.39 -9.65
N SER A 395 -19.68 -11.47 -10.21
CA SER A 395 -21.04 -11.77 -10.67
C SER A 395 -21.07 -12.82 -11.79
N LYS A 396 -20.13 -12.75 -12.75
CA LYS A 396 -19.96 -13.74 -13.82
C LYS A 396 -19.57 -15.11 -13.28
N VAL A 397 -18.67 -15.17 -12.29
CA VAL A 397 -18.31 -16.43 -11.63
C VAL A 397 -19.53 -17.03 -10.93
N ALA A 398 -20.28 -16.25 -10.15
CA ALA A 398 -21.48 -16.74 -9.45
C ALA A 398 -22.55 -17.30 -10.41
N THR A 399 -22.76 -16.63 -11.56
CA THR A 399 -23.69 -17.12 -12.60
C THR A 399 -23.21 -18.40 -13.27
N LEU A 400 -21.90 -18.54 -13.56
CA LEU A 400 -21.32 -19.78 -14.09
C LEU A 400 -21.38 -20.93 -13.09
N GLU A 401 -21.13 -20.66 -11.81
CA GLU A 401 -21.27 -21.66 -10.73
C GLU A 401 -22.71 -22.18 -10.65
N HIS A 402 -23.69 -21.28 -10.76
CA HIS A 402 -25.10 -21.67 -10.78
C HIS A 402 -25.44 -22.56 -11.98
N GLN A 403 -24.99 -22.19 -13.19
CA GLN A 403 -25.18 -22.98 -14.40
C GLN A 403 -24.50 -24.37 -14.33
N LEU A 404 -23.32 -24.44 -13.71
CA LEU A 404 -22.61 -25.70 -13.48
C LEU A 404 -23.42 -26.61 -12.55
N GLU A 405 -23.97 -26.06 -11.47
CA GLU A 405 -24.78 -26.82 -10.53
C GLU A 405 -26.08 -27.31 -11.16
N GLU A 406 -26.77 -26.47 -11.95
CA GLU A 406 -27.93 -26.90 -12.74
C GLU A 406 -27.59 -28.01 -13.73
N SER A 407 -26.41 -27.94 -14.37
CA SER A 407 -25.93 -28.98 -15.29
C SER A 407 -25.66 -30.30 -14.55
N LYS A 408 -25.04 -30.27 -13.36
CA LYS A 408 -24.83 -31.46 -12.52
C LYS A 408 -26.15 -32.08 -12.08
N VAL A 409 -27.12 -31.27 -11.68
CA VAL A 409 -28.47 -31.73 -11.32
C VAL A 409 -29.14 -32.41 -12.51
N ARG A 410 -29.12 -31.80 -13.70
CA ARG A 410 -29.65 -32.41 -14.94
C ARG A 410 -28.93 -33.71 -15.30
N GLU A 411 -27.60 -33.76 -15.19
CA GLU A 411 -26.84 -34.98 -15.42
C GLU A 411 -27.24 -36.08 -14.43
N GLY A 412 -27.39 -35.75 -13.14
CA GLY A 412 -27.86 -36.67 -12.11
C GLY A 412 -29.25 -37.23 -12.41
N GLN A 413 -30.18 -36.38 -12.84
CA GLN A 413 -31.53 -36.78 -13.30
C GLN A 413 -31.44 -37.72 -14.50
N MET A 414 -30.64 -37.39 -15.52
CA MET A 414 -30.44 -38.25 -16.69
C MET A 414 -29.85 -39.62 -16.34
N ARG A 415 -28.86 -39.66 -15.45
CA ARG A 415 -28.29 -40.92 -14.94
C ARG A 415 -29.34 -41.76 -14.20
N ALA A 416 -30.19 -41.12 -13.40
CA ALA A 416 -31.31 -41.79 -12.74
C ALA A 416 -32.32 -42.35 -13.75
N HIS A 417 -32.72 -41.57 -14.76
CA HIS A 417 -33.59 -42.04 -15.86
C HIS A 417 -32.99 -43.23 -16.62
N VAL A 418 -31.69 -43.19 -16.96
CA VAL A 418 -31.00 -44.32 -17.60
C VAL A 418 -31.00 -45.56 -16.70
N LYS A 419 -30.84 -45.40 -15.39
CA LYS A 419 -30.91 -46.52 -14.44
C LYS A 419 -32.32 -47.13 -14.42
N THR A 420 -33.36 -46.31 -14.33
CA THR A 420 -34.76 -46.75 -14.39
C THR A 420 -35.06 -47.48 -15.69
N LEU A 421 -34.67 -46.92 -16.85
CA LEU A 421 -34.84 -47.57 -18.15
C LEU A 421 -34.11 -48.91 -18.24
N ARG A 422 -32.90 -49.04 -17.66
CA ARG A 422 -32.19 -50.33 -17.59
C ARG A 422 -32.92 -51.34 -16.71
N GLU A 423 -33.53 -50.91 -15.61
CA GLU A 423 -34.34 -51.77 -14.75
C GLU A 423 -35.65 -52.20 -15.43
N GLU A 424 -36.32 -51.28 -16.11
CA GLU A 424 -37.49 -51.57 -16.96
C GLU A 424 -37.13 -52.52 -18.10
N LEU A 425 -36.01 -52.30 -18.79
CA LEU A 425 -35.53 -53.20 -19.84
C LEU A 425 -35.26 -54.60 -19.28
N ARG A 426 -34.64 -54.72 -18.10
CA ARG A 426 -34.48 -56.03 -17.44
C ARG A 426 -35.81 -56.67 -17.08
N LYS A 427 -36.79 -55.89 -16.62
CA LYS A 427 -38.16 -56.38 -16.34
C LYS A 427 -38.83 -56.87 -17.62
N VAL A 428 -38.77 -56.10 -18.71
CA VAL A 428 -39.31 -56.46 -20.03
C VAL A 428 -38.61 -57.70 -20.59
N GLN A 429 -37.28 -57.77 -20.50
CA GLN A 429 -36.50 -58.94 -20.90
C GLN A 429 -36.87 -60.16 -20.05
N SER A 430 -37.06 -60.01 -18.75
CA SER A 430 -37.50 -61.11 -17.88
C SER A 430 -38.92 -61.57 -18.19
N SER A 431 -39.84 -60.66 -18.51
CA SER A 431 -41.20 -61.01 -18.95
C SER A 431 -41.21 -61.62 -20.36
N ALA A 432 -40.33 -61.15 -21.26
CA ALA A 432 -40.15 -61.72 -22.59
C ALA A 432 -39.54 -63.12 -22.52
N ALA A 433 -38.54 -63.33 -21.66
CA ALA A 433 -37.97 -64.65 -21.40
C ALA A 433 -39.01 -65.60 -20.75
N LEU A 434 -39.93 -65.08 -19.92
CA LEU A 434 -41.04 -65.86 -19.37
C LEU A 434 -42.04 -66.27 -20.48
N LEU A 435 -42.34 -65.36 -21.41
CA LEU A 435 -43.19 -65.61 -22.59
C LEU A 435 -42.52 -66.53 -23.62
N GLU A 436 -41.20 -66.46 -23.77
CA GLU A 436 -40.40 -67.32 -24.65
C GLU A 436 -40.28 -68.74 -24.08
N ARG A 437 -40.21 -68.89 -22.74
CA ARG A 437 -40.30 -70.20 -22.06
C ARG A 437 -41.68 -70.86 -22.19
N GLN A 438 -42.69 -70.13 -22.65
CA GLN A 438 -44.05 -70.60 -22.90
C GLN A 438 -44.33 -70.89 -24.39
N ARG A 439 -43.38 -70.66 -25.30
CA ARG A 439 -43.51 -70.99 -26.74
C ARG A 439 -42.51 -72.09 -27.14
N ASN A 440 -43.01 -73.07 -27.89
CA ASN A 440 -42.27 -74.23 -28.40
C ASN A 440 -40.97 -73.84 -29.14
N PRO A 441 -39.94 -74.73 -29.12
CA PRO A 441 -38.67 -74.48 -29.78
C PRO A 441 -38.81 -74.72 -31.28
N GLY A 442 -38.62 -73.67 -32.06
CA GLY A 442 -38.59 -73.77 -33.52
C GLY A 442 -39.18 -72.53 -34.15
N VAL A 443 -38.30 -71.66 -34.65
CA VAL A 443 -38.41 -70.77 -35.81
C VAL A 443 -37.36 -69.69 -35.59
N GLY A 444 -36.16 -69.94 -36.12
CA GLY A 444 -35.12 -68.94 -36.25
C GLY A 444 -35.25 -68.26 -37.61
N TYR A 445 -35.02 -66.96 -37.66
CA TYR A 445 -34.52 -66.27 -38.85
C TYR A 445 -33.66 -65.10 -38.40
N TRP A 446 -32.34 -65.35 -38.36
CA TRP A 446 -31.32 -64.32 -38.34
C TRP A 446 -30.81 -64.09 -39.77
N ALA A 447 -30.40 -62.85 -40.02
CA ALA A 447 -29.46 -62.37 -41.03
C ALA A 447 -29.96 -62.16 -42.47
N ALA A 448 -29.96 -60.89 -42.88
CA ALA A 448 -29.47 -60.47 -44.18
C ALA A 448 -28.69 -59.14 -44.03
N ARG A 449 -27.45 -59.13 -44.51
CA ARG A 449 -26.53 -57.99 -44.62
C ARG A 449 -26.47 -57.50 -46.08
N SER A 450 -25.83 -56.34 -46.27
CA SER A 450 -25.30 -55.73 -47.52
C SER A 450 -26.32 -55.05 -48.43
N ASP A 451 -26.06 -53.94 -49.13
CA ASP A 451 -24.88 -53.06 -49.29
C ASP A 451 -25.34 -51.81 -50.08
N GLY A 452 -24.58 -50.71 -50.05
CA GLY A 452 -24.64 -49.65 -51.08
C GLY A 452 -24.93 -48.20 -50.63
N PRO A 453 -24.54 -47.18 -51.41
CA PRO A 453 -23.49 -46.24 -51.00
C PRO A 453 -23.82 -44.72 -51.05
N VAL A 454 -23.02 -43.96 -50.30
CA VAL A 454 -22.37 -42.64 -50.57
C VAL A 454 -23.19 -41.39 -50.97
N GLU A 455 -23.00 -40.38 -50.12
CA GLU A 455 -23.01 -38.90 -50.26
C GLU A 455 -24.28 -38.04 -50.16
N PRO A 456 -24.24 -36.97 -49.33
CA PRO A 456 -25.32 -36.01 -49.15
C PRO A 456 -25.04 -34.68 -49.86
N ARG A 457 -26.08 -33.98 -50.33
CA ARG A 457 -26.10 -32.52 -50.53
C ARG A 457 -27.49 -32.04 -50.94
N SER A 458 -28.16 -31.31 -50.04
CA SER A 458 -28.66 -29.94 -50.27
C SER A 458 -29.61 -29.49 -49.13
N PRO A 459 -29.59 -28.21 -48.73
CA PRO A 459 -30.37 -27.69 -47.61
C PRO A 459 -31.68 -27.01 -48.06
N THR A 460 -32.70 -27.03 -47.20
CA THR A 460 -33.92 -26.23 -47.36
C THR A 460 -34.13 -25.32 -46.14
N SER A 461 -33.84 -24.04 -46.36
CA SER A 461 -34.65 -22.85 -46.09
C SER A 461 -35.43 -22.65 -44.77
N SER A 462 -35.20 -21.43 -44.25
CA SER A 462 -36.16 -20.46 -43.69
C SER A 462 -36.50 -20.54 -42.21
N MET A 463 -36.08 -19.51 -41.46
CA MET A 463 -36.96 -18.61 -40.69
C MET A 463 -36.33 -17.21 -40.56
N SER A 464 -37.20 -16.21 -40.51
CA SER A 464 -36.94 -14.79 -40.64
C SER A 464 -36.63 -14.06 -39.33
N ASP A 465 -36.04 -12.87 -39.50
CA ASP A 465 -36.31 -11.59 -38.84
C ASP A 465 -35.76 -11.21 -37.44
N LEU A 466 -34.93 -10.16 -37.53
CA LEU A 466 -34.88 -8.90 -36.77
C LEU A 466 -34.03 -8.79 -35.48
N ALA A 467 -32.95 -8.02 -35.67
CA ALA A 467 -32.42 -6.91 -34.86
C ALA A 467 -32.00 -7.16 -33.40
N LYS A 468 -30.71 -6.91 -33.10
CA LYS A 468 -30.24 -5.71 -32.37
C LYS A 468 -28.72 -5.76 -32.15
N ASP A 469 -28.08 -4.71 -32.64
CA ASP A 469 -26.96 -3.94 -32.09
C ASP A 469 -25.87 -4.56 -31.19
N SER A 470 -24.64 -4.16 -31.54
CA SER A 470 -23.44 -3.99 -30.72
C SER A 470 -22.45 -5.16 -30.48
N PRO A 471 -21.14 -4.83 -30.41
CA PRO A 471 -20.06 -5.75 -30.74
C PRO A 471 -19.29 -6.21 -29.50
N SER A 472 -18.97 -7.49 -29.41
CA SER A 472 -17.91 -8.01 -28.53
C SER A 472 -17.57 -9.45 -28.89
N ARG A 473 -16.40 -9.65 -29.50
CA ARG A 473 -15.68 -10.91 -29.40
C ARG A 473 -14.21 -10.57 -29.15
N PRO A 474 -13.61 -11.10 -28.08
CA PRO A 474 -12.23 -11.52 -28.13
C PRO A 474 -12.18 -13.03 -27.95
N SER A 475 -11.60 -13.73 -28.91
CA SER A 475 -11.06 -15.07 -28.68
C SER A 475 -9.76 -15.23 -29.44
N SER A 476 -8.73 -15.34 -28.62
CA SER A 476 -7.56 -16.19 -28.75
C SER A 476 -6.30 -15.64 -29.45
N PRO A 477 -5.12 -15.98 -28.89
CA PRO A 477 -3.86 -15.32 -29.19
C PRO A 477 -3.15 -16.00 -30.35
N SER A 478 -2.62 -15.21 -31.29
CA SER A 478 -1.61 -15.65 -32.24
C SER A 478 -0.35 -14.83 -32.04
N THR A 479 0.70 -15.54 -31.64
CA THR A 479 2.07 -15.08 -31.59
C THR A 479 2.61 -14.87 -33.00
N SER A 480 2.85 -13.62 -33.40
CA SER A 480 3.80 -13.29 -34.48
C SER A 480 4.24 -11.82 -34.40
N ARG A 481 5.49 -11.65 -33.94
CA ARG A 481 6.48 -10.64 -34.35
C ARG A 481 5.99 -9.27 -34.84
N SER A 482 6.21 -8.29 -33.97
CA SER A 482 6.94 -7.03 -34.25
C SER A 482 6.77 -6.43 -35.65
N ASP A 483 5.83 -5.51 -35.78
CA ASP A 483 6.21 -4.14 -36.13
C ASP A 483 5.41 -3.23 -35.21
N GLU A 484 6.14 -2.52 -34.35
CA GLU A 484 5.59 -1.48 -33.49
C GLU A 484 5.00 -0.41 -34.40
N GLU A 485 3.68 -0.30 -34.43
CA GLU A 485 3.00 0.86 -34.98
C GLU A 485 3.32 2.06 -34.06
N VAL A 486 4.53 2.59 -34.23
CA VAL A 486 5.02 3.76 -33.51
C VAL A 486 4.05 4.87 -33.83
N ASN A 487 3.37 5.37 -32.80
CA ASN A 487 2.39 6.43 -32.95
C ASN A 487 3.11 7.73 -33.36
N PHE A 488 3.23 7.95 -34.67
CA PHE A 488 3.96 9.07 -35.27
C PHE A 488 3.39 10.43 -34.84
N GLU A 489 2.12 10.47 -34.46
CA GLU A 489 1.46 11.68 -33.96
C GLU A 489 1.94 12.05 -32.55
N TYR A 490 2.10 11.05 -31.68
CA TYR A 490 2.71 11.25 -30.36
C TYR A 490 4.17 11.71 -30.48
N LEU A 491 4.94 11.03 -31.33
CA LEU A 491 6.35 11.39 -31.54
C LEU A 491 6.50 12.79 -32.13
N ARG A 492 5.63 13.17 -33.07
CA ARG A 492 5.58 14.51 -33.67
C ARG A 492 5.30 15.59 -32.61
N ASN A 493 4.33 15.36 -31.72
CA ASN A 493 3.98 16.33 -30.68
C ASN A 493 5.08 16.49 -29.64
N VAL A 494 5.72 15.38 -29.24
CA VAL A 494 6.88 15.43 -28.33
C VAL A 494 8.04 16.20 -28.98
N ILE A 495 8.38 15.91 -30.24
CA ILE A 495 9.46 16.63 -30.95
C ILE A 495 9.15 18.13 -31.06
N LEU A 496 7.89 18.51 -31.36
CA LEU A 496 7.48 19.92 -31.42
C LEU A 496 7.60 20.63 -30.07
N GLN A 497 7.17 19.99 -28.98
CA GLN A 497 7.27 20.54 -27.62
C GLN A 497 8.72 20.79 -27.18
N PHE A 498 9.64 19.91 -27.57
CA PHE A 498 11.08 20.11 -27.30
C PHE A 498 11.73 21.18 -28.21
N LEU A 499 11.17 21.45 -29.40
CA LEU A 499 11.64 22.53 -30.28
C LEU A 499 11.10 23.90 -29.89
N GLU A 500 9.94 23.95 -29.23
CA GLU A 500 9.32 25.18 -28.71
C GLU A 500 10.19 25.87 -27.65
N HIS A 501 10.85 25.08 -26.79
CA HIS A 501 11.78 25.60 -25.78
C HIS A 501 13.24 25.49 -26.24
N LYS A 502 13.89 26.65 -26.48
CA LYS A 502 15.27 26.70 -26.99
C LYS A 502 16.29 25.94 -26.12
N GLU A 503 16.01 25.81 -24.82
CA GLU A 503 16.86 25.22 -23.79
C GLU A 503 16.74 23.68 -23.72
N MET A 504 15.65 23.13 -24.26
CA MET A 504 15.38 21.69 -24.26
C MET A 504 15.91 20.98 -25.52
N ARG A 505 16.33 21.76 -26.54
CA ARG A 505 16.89 21.26 -27.81
C ARG A 505 18.10 20.32 -27.64
N PRO A 506 19.05 20.54 -26.71
CA PRO A 506 20.15 19.58 -26.48
C PRO A 506 19.66 18.22 -25.94
N HIS A 507 18.61 18.22 -25.12
CA HIS A 507 17.99 17.01 -24.59
C HIS A 507 17.28 16.23 -25.69
N LEU A 508 16.59 16.92 -26.60
CA LEU A 508 15.98 16.31 -27.78
C LEU A 508 17.01 15.64 -28.70
N ILE A 509 18.15 16.29 -28.96
CA ILE A 509 19.23 15.71 -29.77
C ILE A 509 19.78 14.44 -29.10
N ARG A 510 19.89 14.44 -27.76
CA ARG A 510 20.36 13.26 -27.00
C ARG A 510 19.39 12.08 -27.12
N ILE A 511 18.09 12.36 -27.03
CA ILE A 511 17.03 11.34 -27.14
C ILE A 511 16.96 10.81 -28.58
N LEU A 512 16.93 11.69 -29.58
CA LEU A 512 16.93 11.31 -31.01
C LEU A 512 18.20 10.55 -31.40
N SER A 513 19.36 10.93 -30.86
CA SER A 513 20.62 10.19 -31.06
C SER A 513 20.56 8.76 -30.54
N THR A 514 19.78 8.52 -29.49
CA THR A 514 19.61 7.19 -28.87
C THR A 514 18.61 6.35 -29.68
N ILE A 515 17.51 6.96 -30.11
CA ILE A 515 16.44 6.29 -30.87
C ILE A 515 16.89 6.00 -32.32
N LEU A 516 17.47 6.99 -33.00
CA LEU A 516 17.92 6.88 -34.41
C LEU A 516 19.37 6.41 -34.54
N ARG A 517 20.03 6.04 -33.43
CA ARG A 517 21.39 5.49 -33.37
C ARG A 517 22.44 6.34 -34.10
N PHE A 518 22.47 7.63 -33.84
CA PHE A 518 23.49 8.52 -34.41
C PHE A 518 24.89 8.13 -33.94
N THR A 519 25.86 8.28 -34.83
CA THR A 519 27.26 8.11 -34.46
C THR A 519 27.71 9.26 -33.54
N PRO A 520 28.69 9.02 -32.64
CA PRO A 520 29.17 10.06 -31.73
C PRO A 520 29.75 11.30 -32.42
N GLN A 521 30.07 11.23 -33.71
CA GLN A 521 30.49 12.38 -34.51
C GLN A 521 29.29 13.22 -34.99
N GLU A 522 28.18 12.57 -35.38
CA GLU A 522 26.94 13.24 -35.78
C GLU A 522 26.27 13.95 -34.60
N THR A 523 26.20 13.31 -33.44
CA THR A 523 25.65 13.91 -32.21
C THR A 523 26.44 15.15 -31.78
N ARG A 524 27.78 15.11 -31.86
CA ARG A 524 28.64 16.27 -31.57
C ARG A 524 28.45 17.41 -32.56
N ARG A 525 28.29 17.11 -33.85
CA ARG A 525 28.02 18.13 -34.89
C ARG A 525 26.66 18.82 -34.69
N LEU A 526 25.65 18.08 -34.23
CA LEU A 526 24.30 18.60 -34.00
C LEU A 526 24.20 19.43 -32.71
N ILE A 527 24.83 18.98 -31.62
CA ILE A 527 24.88 19.74 -30.35
C ILE A 527 25.62 21.08 -30.54
N ALA A 528 26.67 21.12 -31.36
CA ALA A 528 27.42 22.36 -31.64
C ALA A 528 26.65 23.42 -32.46
N LYS A 529 25.45 23.11 -32.97
CA LYS A 529 24.60 24.00 -33.77
C LYS A 529 23.34 24.48 -33.04
N VAL A 530 23.08 23.99 -31.81
CA VAL A 530 21.92 24.34 -30.98
C VAL A 530 22.28 25.41 -29.97
#